data_AF-A0A7C3HNQ4-F1
#
_entry.id   AF-A0A7C3HNQ4-F1
#
_cell.length_a   1.000
_cell.length_b   1.000
_cell.length_c   1.000
_cell.angle_alpha   90.00
_cell.angle_beta   90.00
_cell.angle_gamma   90.00
#
_symmetry.space_group_name_H-M   'P 1'
#
loop_
_entity.id
_entity.type
_entity.pdbx_description
1 polymer ?
#
loop_
_entity_poly.entity_id
_entity_poly.type
_entity_poly.pdbx_seq_one_letter_code
_entity_poly.pdbx_strand_id
1 'polypeptide(L)'
;EQKTEKPSEILNLLDNGISETFSKNINDTSVKDGMDISLMVIDKNHRIIEYAGAFNPLLIIRNNKITEIKGNRFSIGRTENTDQKFDNHTFHYKPGDMAYIFTDGYSDQFGGPLGKKIKHRRFRHLLLSVSSLPLLKQRDFLNENIENWKGKLEQVDDILIIGVRLE
;
A
#
# COMPACT_ATOMS: atom_id res chain seq x y z
N GLU A 1 13.21 -11.04 19.99
CA GLU A 1 12.02 -10.37 19.42
C GLU A 1 11.89 -8.98 20.00
N GLN A 2 11.76 -7.96 19.16
CA GLN A 2 11.38 -6.61 19.60
C GLN A 2 9.85 -6.56 19.68
N LYS A 3 9.31 -6.20 20.85
CA LYS A 3 7.87 -6.16 21.15
C LYS A 3 7.27 -4.80 20.80
N THR A 4 7.15 -4.46 19.52
CA THR A 4 6.39 -3.28 19.10
C THR A 4 5.31 -3.68 18.10
N GLU A 5 4.12 -3.13 18.31
CA GLU A 5 2.96 -3.29 17.42
C GLU A 5 2.70 -1.99 16.63
N LYS A 6 3.43 -0.91 16.93
CA LYS A 6 3.21 0.39 16.29
C LYS A 6 3.78 0.39 14.87
N PRO A 7 2.97 0.62 13.83
CA PRO A 7 3.41 0.48 12.44
C PRO A 7 4.67 1.27 12.10
N SER A 8 4.75 2.54 12.50
CA SER A 8 5.91 3.37 12.22
C SER A 8 7.20 2.83 12.84
N GLU A 9 7.11 2.27 14.05
CA GLU A 9 8.28 1.71 14.74
C GLU A 9 8.74 0.44 14.07
N ILE A 10 7.80 -0.43 13.66
CA ILE A 10 8.12 -1.64 12.88
C ILE A 10 8.85 -1.25 11.59
N LEU A 11 8.36 -0.24 10.86
CA LEU A 11 9.01 0.24 9.64
C LEU A 11 10.41 0.82 9.91
N ASN A 12 10.58 1.63 10.97
CA ASN A 12 11.89 2.17 11.33
C ASN A 12 12.89 1.07 11.74
N LEU A 13 12.43 0.05 12.47
CA LEU A 13 13.26 -1.10 12.85
C LEU A 13 13.67 -1.92 11.62
N LEU A 14 12.75 -2.11 10.69
CA LEU A 14 13.02 -2.79 9.42
C LEU A 14 14.03 -2.00 8.57
N ASP A 15 13.87 -0.68 8.47
CA ASP A 15 14.79 0.22 7.76
C ASP A 15 16.21 0.14 8.30
N ASN A 16 16.35 0.21 9.63
CA ASN A 16 17.64 0.07 10.29
C ASN A 16 18.25 -1.32 10.07
N GLY A 17 17.46 -2.38 10.22
CA GLY A 17 17.95 -3.75 10.05
C GLY A 17 18.43 -4.04 8.63
N ILE A 18 17.71 -3.52 7.63
CA ILE A 18 18.08 -3.64 6.21
C ILE A 18 19.35 -2.82 5.93
N SER A 19 19.40 -1.58 6.39
CA SER A 19 20.55 -0.70 6.21
C SER A 19 21.82 -1.27 6.83
N GLU A 20 21.75 -1.83 8.05
CA GLU A 20 22.87 -2.50 8.70
C GLU A 20 23.35 -3.75 7.95
N THR A 21 22.42 -4.51 7.35
CA THR A 21 22.74 -5.75 6.63
C THR A 21 23.45 -5.43 5.32
N PHE A 22 22.96 -4.45 4.55
CA PHE A 22 23.58 -4.06 3.29
C PHE A 22 24.89 -3.28 3.46
N SER A 23 25.01 -2.46 4.51
CA SER A 23 26.25 -1.72 4.81
C SER A 23 27.43 -2.63 5.19
N LYS A 24 27.20 -3.90 5.55
CA LYS A 24 28.26 -4.87 5.87
C LYS A 24 28.84 -5.59 4.64
N ASN A 25 28.20 -5.48 3.48
CA ASN A 25 28.60 -6.17 2.24
C ASN A 25 29.40 -5.27 1.27
N ILE A 26 30.31 -4.44 1.80
CA ILE A 26 31.14 -3.50 1.02
C ILE A 26 32.23 -4.27 0.26
N ASN A 27 31.84 -4.92 -0.83
CA ASN A 27 32.69 -5.18 -1.99
C ASN A 27 31.92 -4.66 -3.23
N ASP A 28 32.12 -3.37 -3.51
CA ASP A 28 31.98 -2.67 -4.80
C ASP A 28 30.68 -2.68 -5.61
N THR A 29 29.54 -3.10 -5.06
CA THR A 29 28.23 -2.74 -5.64
C THR A 29 27.24 -2.43 -4.54
N SER A 30 26.97 -1.13 -4.30
CA SER A 30 25.87 -0.72 -3.43
C SER A 30 24.56 -1.22 -4.03
N VAL A 31 24.04 -2.32 -3.50
CA VAL A 31 22.71 -2.82 -3.85
C VAL A 31 21.71 -1.78 -3.34
N LYS A 32 21.26 -0.90 -4.24
CA LYS A 32 20.23 0.10 -3.98
C LYS A 32 18.85 -0.53 -4.10
N ASP A 33 18.63 -1.64 -3.39
CA ASP A 33 17.34 -2.31 -3.37
C ASP A 33 16.57 -1.79 -2.16
N GLY A 34 15.49 -1.06 -2.45
CA GLY A 34 14.64 -0.46 -1.44
C GLY A 34 13.23 -0.96 -1.62
N MET A 35 12.47 -0.95 -0.54
CA MET A 35 11.15 -1.57 -0.51
C MET A 35 10.07 -0.57 -0.10
N ASP A 36 8.97 -0.61 -0.83
CA ASP A 36 7.74 0.09 -0.49
C ASP A 36 6.87 -0.81 0.37
N ILE A 37 6.31 -0.28 1.45
CA ILE A 37 5.55 -1.04 2.42
C ILE A 37 4.36 -0.23 2.89
N SER A 38 3.21 -0.89 3.03
CA SER A 38 2.06 -0.37 3.78
C SER A 38 1.81 -1.26 4.98
N LEU A 39 1.80 -0.68 6.18
CA LEU A 39 1.55 -1.41 7.42
C LEU A 39 0.37 -0.78 8.15
N MET A 40 -0.66 -1.60 8.39
CA MET A 40 -1.90 -1.20 9.03
C MET A 40 -2.21 -2.15 10.19
N VAL A 41 -2.43 -1.58 11.38
CA VAL A 41 -2.87 -2.31 12.57
C VAL A 41 -4.29 -1.86 12.91
N ILE A 42 -5.17 -2.82 13.16
CA ILE A 42 -6.59 -2.59 13.43
C ILE A 42 -6.90 -3.03 14.86
N ASP A 43 -7.14 -2.07 15.74
CA ASP A 43 -7.71 -2.32 17.06
C ASP A 43 -9.23 -2.35 16.96
N LYS A 44 -9.78 -3.57 16.99
CA LYS A 44 -11.23 -3.81 16.88
C LYS A 44 -12.01 -3.42 18.13
N ASN A 45 -11.36 -3.44 19.29
CA ASN A 45 -12.03 -3.13 20.57
C ASN A 45 -12.27 -1.62 20.70
N HIS A 46 -11.28 -0.81 20.30
CA HIS A 46 -11.36 0.64 20.37
C HIS A 46 -11.76 1.31 19.04
N ARG A 47 -11.91 0.52 17.98
CA ARG A 47 -12.17 0.96 16.59
C ARG A 47 -11.17 1.98 16.09
N ILE A 48 -9.89 1.66 16.27
CA ILE A 48 -8.76 2.51 15.87
C ILE A 48 -7.99 1.78 14.79
N ILE A 49 -7.57 2.55 13.77
CA ILE A 49 -6.52 2.13 12.84
C ILE A 49 -5.26 2.92 13.15
N GLU A 50 -4.15 2.20 13.20
CA GLU A 50 -2.82 2.78 13.09
C GLU A 50 -2.23 2.40 11.74
N TYR A 51 -1.61 3.38 11.08
CA TYR A 51 -1.03 3.20 9.74
C TYR A 51 0.32 3.91 9.63
N ALA A 52 1.26 3.23 8.99
CA ALA A 52 2.49 3.83 8.48
C ALA A 52 2.78 3.22 7.10
N GLY A 53 3.38 4.02 6.21
CA GLY A 53 3.72 3.54 4.87
C GLY A 53 4.96 4.18 4.29
N ALA A 54 5.73 3.39 3.56
CA ALA A 54 6.78 3.80 2.64
C ALA A 54 6.19 3.85 1.22
N PHE A 55 6.06 5.06 0.66
CA PHE A 55 5.41 5.45 -0.59
C PHE A 55 3.91 5.16 -0.72
N ASN A 56 3.48 3.95 -0.36
CA ASN A 56 2.12 3.49 -0.58
C ASN A 56 1.13 4.16 0.40
N PRO A 57 -0.07 4.57 -0.07
CA PRO A 57 -1.10 5.16 0.77
C PRO A 57 -2.08 4.11 1.32
N LEU A 58 -2.75 4.46 2.42
CA LEU A 58 -3.98 3.81 2.87
C LEU A 58 -5.19 4.60 2.36
N LEU A 59 -6.15 3.91 1.74
CA LEU A 59 -7.43 4.49 1.36
C LEU A 59 -8.53 4.03 2.30
N ILE A 60 -9.30 4.98 2.82
CA ILE A 60 -10.54 4.74 3.55
C ILE A 60 -11.71 5.22 2.71
N ILE A 61 -12.69 4.36 2.48
CA ILE A 61 -13.92 4.69 1.76
C ILE A 61 -15.10 4.63 2.74
N ARG A 62 -15.75 5.78 2.88
CA ARG A 62 -16.92 5.99 3.74
C ARG A 62 -17.94 6.84 3.01
N ASN A 63 -19.21 6.41 2.98
CA ASN A 63 -20.32 7.15 2.35
C ASN A 63 -19.99 7.64 0.91
N ASN A 64 -19.40 6.75 0.10
CA ASN A 64 -18.97 7.05 -1.28
C ASN A 64 -17.95 8.20 -1.38
N LYS A 65 -17.15 8.44 -0.34
CA LYS A 65 -16.04 9.39 -0.33
C LYS A 65 -14.74 8.67 0.02
N ILE A 66 -13.68 8.99 -0.72
CA ILE A 66 -12.33 8.50 -0.46
C ILE A 66 -11.63 9.49 0.49
N THR A 67 -11.00 8.95 1.54
CA THR A 67 -9.99 9.64 2.33
C THR A 67 -8.67 8.91 2.14
N GLU A 68 -7.63 9.64 1.77
CA GLU A 68 -6.29 9.09 1.53
C GLU A 68 -5.37 9.51 2.67
N ILE A 69 -4.72 8.53 3.29
CA ILE A 69 -3.66 8.71 4.27
C ILE A 69 -2.36 8.37 3.56
N LYS A 70 -1.54 9.40 3.35
CA LYS A 70 -0.31 9.27 2.58
C LYS A 70 0.76 8.57 3.40
N GLY A 71 1.50 7.66 2.77
CA GLY A 71 2.77 7.20 3.29
C GLY A 71 3.86 8.27 3.13
N ASN A 72 4.97 8.07 3.83
CA ASN A 72 6.19 8.85 3.65
C ASN A 72 6.76 8.63 2.25
N ARG A 73 7.39 9.66 1.66
CA ARG A 73 7.92 9.62 0.28
C ARG A 73 9.36 9.12 0.21
N PHE A 74 9.66 8.06 0.95
CA PHE A 74 10.94 7.37 0.94
C PHE A 74 10.71 5.88 1.22
N SER A 75 11.58 5.05 0.66
CA SER A 75 11.52 3.59 0.76
C SER A 75 12.30 3.10 1.97
N ILE A 76 11.98 1.89 2.42
CA ILE A 76 12.81 1.14 3.36
C ILE A 76 14.15 0.77 2.68
N GLY A 77 15.26 0.84 3.41
CA GLY A 77 16.60 0.40 3.02
C GLY A 77 17.39 1.39 2.15
N ARG A 78 16.84 2.56 1.84
CA ARG A 78 17.50 3.58 0.97
C ARG A 78 17.62 4.94 1.62
N THR A 79 17.47 4.99 2.94
CA THR A 79 17.47 6.25 3.68
C THR A 79 18.88 6.82 3.71
N GLU A 80 19.19 7.75 2.80
CA GLU A 80 20.48 8.46 2.78
C GLU A 80 20.70 9.34 4.03
N ASN A 81 19.60 9.62 4.76
CA ASN A 81 19.61 10.43 5.98
C ASN A 81 19.04 9.63 7.16
N THR A 82 19.92 9.23 8.09
CA THR A 82 19.59 8.41 9.27
C THR A 82 18.56 9.02 10.22
N ASP A 83 18.23 10.31 10.06
CA ASP A 83 17.25 10.99 10.91
C ASP A 83 15.80 10.90 10.38
N GLN A 84 15.59 10.37 9.16
CA GLN A 84 14.23 10.19 8.65
C GLN A 84 13.53 9.05 9.41
N LYS A 85 12.30 9.34 9.87
CA LYS A 85 11.45 8.37 10.55
C LYS A 85 10.10 8.29 9.87
N PHE A 86 9.51 7.11 9.83
CA PHE A 86 8.14 6.93 9.36
C PHE A 86 7.15 7.59 10.31
N ASP A 87 6.13 8.23 9.75
CA ASP A 87 5.02 8.81 10.49
C ASP A 87 4.02 7.72 10.87
N ASN A 88 3.42 7.86 12.06
CA ASN A 88 2.30 7.02 12.48
C ASN A 88 1.01 7.82 12.40
N HIS A 89 0.07 7.34 11.60
CA HIS A 89 -1.27 7.90 11.51
C HIS A 89 -2.23 7.08 12.35
N THR A 90 -2.90 7.72 13.30
CA THR A 90 -3.89 7.07 14.18
C THR A 90 -5.24 7.75 13.99
N PHE A 91 -6.30 6.97 13.75
CA PHE A 91 -7.64 7.52 13.55
C PHE A 91 -8.73 6.48 13.86
N HIS A 92 -9.91 6.98 14.20
CA HIS A 92 -11.08 6.13 14.42
C HIS A 92 -11.78 5.78 13.10
N TYR A 93 -12.15 4.50 12.97
CA TYR A 93 -12.99 4.04 11.88
C TYR A 93 -14.45 3.87 12.32
N LYS A 94 -15.35 3.73 11.33
CA LYS A 94 -16.76 3.44 11.56
C LYS A 94 -17.10 2.05 11.01
N PRO A 95 -18.05 1.33 11.64
CA PRO A 95 -18.58 0.10 11.07
C PRO A 95 -19.06 0.32 9.62
N GLY A 96 -18.66 -0.58 8.73
CA GLY A 96 -18.95 -0.55 7.31
C GLY A 96 -17.93 0.22 6.45
N ASP A 97 -16.97 0.92 7.04
CA ASP A 97 -15.87 1.54 6.29
C ASP A 97 -15.05 0.48 5.54
N MET A 98 -14.60 0.83 4.33
CA MET A 98 -13.68 0.01 3.55
C MET A 98 -12.27 0.60 3.61
N ALA A 99 -11.30 -0.19 4.04
CA ALA A 99 -9.88 0.13 4.01
C ALA A 99 -9.17 -0.62 2.88
N TYR A 100 -8.33 0.06 2.10
CA TYR A 100 -7.50 -0.55 1.07
C TYR A 100 -6.03 -0.11 1.18
N ILE A 101 -5.13 -1.10 1.11
CA ILE A 101 -3.70 -0.91 0.85
C ILE A 101 -3.33 -1.74 -0.38
N PHE A 102 -2.37 -1.27 -1.18
CA PHE A 102 -2.01 -1.90 -2.44
C PHE A 102 -0.62 -1.48 -2.92
N THR A 103 -0.05 -2.28 -3.81
CA THR A 103 1.14 -1.94 -4.59
C THR A 103 0.76 -1.15 -5.85
N ASP A 104 1.74 -0.53 -6.49
CA ASP A 104 1.59 0.29 -7.70
C ASP A 104 1.33 -0.52 -8.98
N GLY A 105 1.64 -1.82 -9.00
CA GLY A 105 1.48 -2.69 -10.16
C GLY A 105 0.11 -2.61 -10.85
N TYR A 106 -1.00 -2.50 -10.09
CA TYR A 106 -2.33 -2.33 -10.69
C TYR A 106 -2.44 -1.00 -11.45
N SER A 107 -1.98 0.10 -10.83
CA SER A 107 -2.00 1.43 -11.46
C SER A 107 -1.03 1.54 -12.64
N ASP A 108 0.06 0.78 -12.61
CA ASP A 108 1.12 0.85 -13.60
C ASP A 108 0.91 -0.06 -14.81
N GLN A 109 -0.06 -0.97 -14.74
CA GLN A 109 -0.45 -1.83 -15.84
C GLN A 109 -0.83 -1.05 -17.10
N PHE A 110 -0.14 -1.37 -18.20
CA PHE A 110 -0.46 -0.88 -19.54
C PHE A 110 -1.63 -1.66 -20.15
N GLY A 111 -2.47 -0.97 -20.92
CA GLY A 111 -3.66 -1.57 -21.50
C GLY A 111 -4.59 -0.61 -22.23
N GLY A 112 -5.78 -1.12 -22.53
CA GLY A 112 -6.83 -0.43 -23.26
C GLY A 112 -6.49 -0.17 -24.74
N PRO A 113 -7.41 0.48 -25.48
CA PRO A 113 -7.27 0.67 -26.92
C PRO A 113 -6.05 1.50 -27.34
N LEU A 114 -5.49 2.29 -26.42
CA LEU A 114 -4.37 3.19 -26.66
C LEU A 114 -3.07 2.73 -25.97
N GLY A 115 -3.04 1.55 -25.33
CA GLY A 115 -1.86 1.02 -24.65
C GLY A 115 -1.31 1.96 -23.56
N LYS A 116 -2.17 2.51 -22.71
CA LYS A 116 -1.77 3.46 -21.64
C LYS A 116 -1.80 2.80 -20.26
N LYS A 117 -1.08 3.38 -19.29
CA LYS A 117 -1.19 3.00 -17.87
C LYS A 117 -2.59 3.31 -17.31
N ILE A 118 -3.07 2.52 -16.34
CA ILE A 118 -4.32 2.81 -15.60
C ILE A 118 -4.22 4.15 -14.86
N LYS A 119 -3.07 4.37 -14.19
CA LYS A 119 -2.77 5.47 -13.27
C LYS A 119 -3.58 5.43 -11.96
N HIS A 120 -2.95 5.86 -10.87
CA HIS A 120 -3.56 5.89 -9.52
C HIS A 120 -4.93 6.57 -9.45
N ARG A 121 -5.17 7.64 -10.20
CA ARG A 121 -6.48 8.33 -10.17
C ARG A 121 -7.61 7.41 -10.60
N ARG A 122 -7.43 6.66 -11.69
CA ARG A 122 -8.46 5.74 -12.19
C ARG A 122 -8.62 4.56 -11.27
N PHE A 123 -7.52 4.01 -10.76
CA PHE A 123 -7.58 2.89 -9.83
C PHE A 123 -8.30 3.25 -8.52
N ARG A 124 -8.05 4.43 -7.95
CA ARG A 124 -8.80 4.94 -6.79
C ARG A 124 -10.31 5.04 -7.05
N HIS A 125 -10.72 5.52 -8.22
CA HIS A 125 -12.13 5.56 -8.59
C HIS A 125 -12.73 4.16 -8.79
N LEU A 126 -11.94 3.20 -9.27
CA LEU A 126 -12.35 1.80 -9.38
C LEU A 126 -12.66 1.20 -8.01
N LEU A 127 -11.74 1.36 -7.04
CA LEU A 127 -11.93 0.93 -5.66
C LEU A 127 -13.17 1.56 -5.03
N LEU A 128 -13.39 2.86 -5.25
CA LEU A 128 -14.61 3.55 -4.82
C LEU A 128 -15.87 2.94 -5.43
N SER A 129 -15.85 2.61 -6.72
CA SER A 129 -17.03 2.07 -7.40
C SER A 129 -17.43 0.68 -6.90
N VAL A 130 -16.46 -0.11 -6.41
CA VAL A 130 -16.72 -1.48 -5.94
C VAL A 130 -16.88 -1.57 -4.42
N SER A 131 -16.52 -0.55 -3.65
CA SER A 131 -16.43 -0.65 -2.18
C SER A 131 -17.74 -1.05 -1.47
N SER A 132 -18.89 -0.76 -2.08
CA SER A 132 -20.20 -1.16 -1.56
C SER A 132 -20.56 -2.63 -1.83
N LEU A 133 -19.89 -3.30 -2.77
CA LEU A 133 -20.16 -4.70 -3.11
C LEU A 133 -19.66 -5.66 -2.03
N PRO A 134 -20.19 -6.90 -1.97
CA PRO A 134 -19.60 -7.97 -1.16
C PRO A 134 -18.12 -8.19 -1.50
N LEU A 135 -17.27 -8.45 -0.51
CA LEU A 135 -15.80 -8.52 -0.68
C LEU A 135 -15.37 -9.46 -1.82
N LEU A 136 -15.99 -10.64 -1.93
CA LEU A 136 -15.69 -11.58 -3.02
C LEU A 136 -16.03 -11.01 -4.40
N LYS A 137 -17.14 -10.28 -4.53
CA LYS A 137 -17.49 -9.60 -5.78
C LYS A 137 -16.54 -8.45 -6.11
N GLN A 138 -16.01 -7.76 -5.10
CA GLN A 138 -14.97 -6.74 -5.33
C GLN A 138 -13.72 -7.38 -5.94
N ARG A 139 -13.23 -8.47 -5.33
CA ARG A 139 -12.08 -9.22 -5.84
C ARG A 139 -12.30 -9.66 -7.29
N ASP A 140 -13.43 -10.31 -7.55
CA ASP A 140 -13.72 -10.84 -8.88
C ASP A 140 -13.78 -9.73 -9.93
N PHE A 141 -14.43 -8.60 -9.58
CA PHE A 141 -14.50 -7.44 -10.46
C PHE A 141 -13.13 -6.80 -10.72
N LEU A 142 -12.28 -6.67 -9.70
CA LEU A 142 -10.92 -6.12 -9.86
C LEU A 142 -10.06 -7.03 -10.75
N ASN A 143 -10.15 -8.35 -10.57
CA ASN A 143 -9.46 -9.33 -11.41
C ASN A 143 -9.94 -9.28 -12.87
N GLU A 144 -11.26 -9.24 -13.08
CA GLU A 144 -11.80 -9.12 -14.43
C GLU A 144 -11.40 -7.79 -15.08
N ASN A 145 -11.41 -6.69 -14.31
CA ASN A 145 -11.08 -5.37 -14.80
C ASN A 145 -9.61 -5.25 -15.26
N ILE A 146 -8.67 -5.82 -14.51
CA ILE A 146 -7.25 -5.77 -14.85
C ILE A 146 -6.93 -6.64 -16.08
N GLU A 147 -7.53 -7.82 -16.19
CA GLU A 147 -7.34 -8.70 -17.35
C GLU A 147 -7.94 -8.08 -18.62
N ASN A 148 -9.15 -7.51 -18.52
CA ASN A 148 -9.77 -6.78 -19.62
C ASN A 148 -8.97 -5.53 -20.02
N TRP A 149 -8.37 -4.84 -19.05
CA TRP A 149 -7.54 -3.67 -19.33
C TRP A 149 -6.26 -4.07 -20.06
N LYS A 150 -5.49 -5.00 -19.48
CA LYS A 150 -4.22 -5.50 -20.03
C LYS A 150 -4.42 -6.13 -21.42
N GLY A 151 -5.51 -6.88 -21.62
CA GLY A 151 -5.79 -7.59 -22.85
C GLY A 151 -4.68 -8.59 -23.16
N LYS A 152 -3.97 -8.36 -24.27
CA LYS A 152 -2.84 -9.21 -24.69
C LYS A 152 -1.47 -8.72 -24.22
N LEU A 153 -1.42 -7.56 -23.55
CA LEU A 153 -0.16 -7.05 -23.03
C LEU A 153 0.29 -7.90 -21.84
N GLU A 154 1.59 -7.88 -21.54
CA GLU A 154 2.11 -8.58 -20.37
C GLU A 154 1.86 -7.77 -19.10
N GLN A 155 1.86 -8.47 -17.96
CA GLN A 155 1.88 -7.82 -16.67
C GLN A 155 3.25 -7.21 -16.44
N VAL A 156 3.30 -5.94 -16.04
CA VAL A 156 4.57 -5.19 -15.93
C VAL A 156 5.20 -5.24 -14.55
N ASP A 157 4.41 -5.58 -13.54
CA ASP A 157 4.84 -5.61 -12.13
C ASP A 157 3.89 -6.47 -11.29
N ASP A 158 4.30 -6.85 -10.08
CA ASP A 158 3.48 -7.61 -9.15
C ASP A 158 2.30 -6.78 -8.61
N ILE A 159 1.12 -7.40 -8.57
CA ILE A 159 -0.12 -6.76 -8.15
C ILE A 159 -0.59 -7.34 -6.82
N LEU A 160 -0.62 -6.51 -5.79
CA LEU A 160 -1.22 -6.85 -4.51
C LEU A 160 -2.22 -5.78 -4.10
N ILE A 161 -3.44 -6.21 -3.75
CA ILE A 161 -4.48 -5.36 -3.19
C ILE A 161 -5.06 -6.07 -1.98
N ILE A 162 -5.06 -5.40 -0.83
CA ILE A 162 -5.69 -5.88 0.39
C ILE A 162 -6.85 -4.94 0.72
N GLY A 163 -8.06 -5.49 0.74
CA GLY A 163 -9.28 -4.77 1.12
C GLY A 163 -9.89 -5.35 2.39
N VAL A 164 -10.17 -4.51 3.38
CA VAL A 164 -10.79 -4.90 4.65
C VAL A 164 -12.06 -4.09 4.87
N ARG A 165 -13.18 -4.77 5.15
CA ARG A 165 -14.39 -4.13 5.66
C ARG A 165 -14.30 -4.08 7.18
N LEU A 166 -14.43 -2.90 7.74
CA LEU A 166 -14.28 -2.67 9.16
C LEU A 166 -15.64 -2.85 9.85
N GLU A 167 -15.66 -3.54 10.99
CA GLU A 167 -16.87 -3.87 11.78
C GLU A 167 -16.95 -3.09 13.09
#